data_AF-A0A814BWV1-F1
#
_entry.id   AF-A0A814BWV1-F1
#
_cell.length_a   1.000
_cell.length_b   1.000
_cell.length_c   1.000
_cell.angle_alpha   90.00
_cell.angle_beta   90.00
_cell.angle_gamma   90.00
#
_symmetry.space_group_name_H-M   'P 1'
#
loop_
_entity.id
_entity.type
_entity.pdbx_description
1 polymer ?
#
loop_
_entity_poly.entity_id
_entity_poly.type
_entity_poly.pdbx_seq_one_letter_code
_entity_poly.pdbx_strand_id
1 'polypeptide(L)'
;MQFLLYLFIFVITFPYATTSDLSTKFNVTIKVPDNTTSLRQLPYKTVHVKYKLPNSNDQWSIVKIEPFIQSLNGEIQQITVHICHVASSTYQYDTIWYNDETICKNSHLMLIYQWASYSSLTPYELADGHGFQFDKSKLIIFTVTYFKEQQLNNDQSGVILTISTVIPRFYMGTIVVGNKQQRKRFSCRISNYPRLLYGIQPLFSKTDNARWSIYIIRYRMFGRKIVQSIVDSSILSNHSETNMKILSADIFLKPGDYLIIECESILEALCKFLIFYKYKNIQLHYFIETDHTCQNNDYPNLFESIPSRRIVGTDQNQLSKSSTNAPRIFLFIIVLLIVIWISIILGCVIIRHVRGLVNFRQDSSTQILNRTAKTPFVRGLAANDQSQRQRAITTTGDRIAQMDVDHTTGLMNG
;
A
#
# COMPACT_ATOMS: atom_id res chain seq x y z
N MET A 1 29.48 -68.42 -27.91
CA MET A 1 29.43 -67.20 -28.77
C MET A 1 28.04 -66.82 -29.25
N GLN A 2 27.10 -67.76 -29.49
CA GLN A 2 25.73 -67.42 -29.94
C GLN A 2 24.90 -66.56 -28.96
N PHE A 3 25.12 -66.68 -27.63
CA PHE A 3 24.37 -65.90 -26.63
C PHE A 3 24.67 -64.38 -26.68
N LEU A 4 25.90 -64.00 -27.07
CA LEU A 4 26.27 -62.58 -27.23
C LEU A 4 25.67 -61.96 -28.50
N LEU A 5 25.41 -62.77 -29.54
CA LEU A 5 24.79 -62.31 -30.77
C LEU A 5 23.29 -61.99 -30.56
N TYR A 6 22.59 -62.79 -29.75
CA TYR A 6 21.19 -62.49 -29.40
C TYR A 6 21.05 -61.28 -28.48
N LEU A 7 22.02 -61.02 -27.59
CA LEU A 7 22.04 -59.80 -26.77
C LEU A 7 22.23 -58.54 -27.64
N PHE A 8 23.06 -58.62 -28.68
CA PHE A 8 23.28 -57.50 -29.62
C PHE A 8 22.07 -57.22 -30.51
N ILE A 9 21.33 -58.25 -30.95
CA ILE A 9 20.13 -58.06 -31.76
C ILE A 9 18.98 -57.48 -30.91
N PHE A 10 18.85 -57.87 -29.64
CA PHE A 10 17.83 -57.32 -28.74
C PHE A 10 18.03 -55.82 -28.43
N VAL A 11 19.27 -55.31 -28.53
CA VAL A 11 19.58 -53.88 -28.34
C VAL A 11 19.30 -53.06 -29.61
N ILE A 12 19.28 -53.68 -30.80
CA ILE A 12 19.13 -52.96 -32.08
C ILE A 12 17.69 -53.02 -32.63
N THR A 13 16.85 -53.97 -32.19
CA THR A 13 15.46 -54.12 -32.66
C THR A 13 14.40 -53.71 -31.65
N PHE A 14 14.71 -52.90 -30.64
CA PHE A 14 13.66 -52.03 -30.12
C PHE A 14 13.28 -51.12 -31.28
N PRO A 15 12.03 -51.13 -31.76
CA PRO A 15 11.60 -49.99 -32.53
C PRO A 15 11.87 -48.81 -31.60
N TYR A 16 12.71 -47.89 -32.03
CA TYR A 16 12.39 -46.50 -31.81
C TYR A 16 10.97 -46.37 -32.37
N ALA A 17 9.99 -46.66 -31.51
CA ALA A 17 8.79 -45.88 -31.48
C ALA A 17 9.35 -44.47 -31.35
N THR A 18 9.52 -43.83 -32.50
CA THR A 18 9.31 -42.41 -32.64
C THR A 18 7.95 -42.19 -32.00
N THR A 19 7.94 -42.02 -30.67
CA THR A 19 6.89 -41.33 -29.98
C THR A 19 6.83 -40.04 -30.76
N SER A 20 5.83 -39.96 -31.62
CA SER A 20 5.43 -38.72 -32.24
C SER A 20 5.48 -37.65 -31.16
N ASP A 21 6.06 -36.52 -31.52
CA ASP A 21 5.96 -35.25 -30.82
C ASP A 21 4.51 -34.96 -30.41
N LEU A 22 4.05 -35.59 -29.34
CA LEU A 22 2.86 -35.23 -28.61
C LEU A 22 3.26 -34.28 -27.48
N SER A 23 4.23 -33.39 -27.77
CA SER A 23 4.33 -32.11 -27.08
C SER A 23 3.15 -31.25 -27.53
N THR A 24 1.98 -31.50 -26.96
CA THR A 24 0.79 -30.69 -27.26
C THR A 24 0.90 -29.38 -26.50
N LYS A 25 1.41 -28.36 -27.20
CA LYS A 25 1.14 -26.97 -26.85
C LYS A 25 -0.16 -26.56 -27.51
N PHE A 26 -1.06 -25.95 -26.75
CA PHE A 26 -2.27 -25.33 -27.30
C PHE A 26 -2.53 -24.00 -26.63
N ASN A 27 -3.27 -23.14 -27.33
CA ASN A 27 -3.65 -21.85 -26.82
C ASN A 27 -5.07 -21.90 -26.27
N VAL A 28 -5.25 -21.33 -25.09
CA VAL A 28 -6.55 -21.08 -24.48
C VAL A 28 -6.77 -19.58 -24.43
N THR A 29 -7.89 -19.12 -24.96
CA THR A 29 -8.30 -17.72 -24.89
C THR A 29 -9.35 -17.57 -23.81
N ILE A 30 -9.07 -16.75 -22.79
CA ILE A 30 -10.03 -16.34 -21.77
C ILE A 30 -10.33 -14.87 -22.00
N LYS A 31 -11.58 -14.56 -22.32
CA LYS A 31 -12.03 -13.19 -22.57
C LYS A 31 -13.22 -12.83 -21.67
N VAL A 32 -13.48 -11.54 -21.53
CA VAL A 32 -14.77 -11.08 -20.99
C VAL A 32 -15.88 -11.61 -21.93
N PRO A 33 -16.81 -12.46 -21.46
CA PRO A 33 -17.80 -13.09 -22.32
C PRO A 33 -18.81 -12.10 -22.90
N ASP A 34 -19.26 -12.41 -24.12
CA ASP A 34 -20.26 -11.64 -24.85
C ASP A 34 -21.64 -11.77 -24.19
N ASN A 35 -22.18 -10.62 -23.81
CA ASN A 35 -23.49 -10.18 -23.29
C ASN A 35 -24.78 -11.01 -23.56
N THR A 36 -24.76 -12.35 -23.52
CA THR A 36 -25.91 -13.19 -23.93
C THR A 36 -26.73 -13.79 -22.79
N THR A 37 -26.26 -13.73 -21.54
CA THR A 37 -27.04 -14.17 -20.38
C THR A 37 -27.41 -12.99 -19.50
N SER A 38 -28.72 -12.86 -19.26
CA SER A 38 -29.54 -11.86 -18.56
C SER A 38 -29.09 -11.35 -17.18
N LEU A 39 -27.86 -11.61 -16.76
CA LEU A 39 -27.23 -11.06 -15.57
C LEU A 39 -26.63 -9.67 -15.87
N ARG A 40 -27.51 -8.65 -15.82
CA ARG A 40 -27.28 -7.28 -15.33
C ARG A 40 -26.90 -6.13 -16.29
N GLN A 41 -27.44 -4.96 -15.94
CA GLN A 41 -27.25 -3.61 -16.49
C GLN A 41 -26.52 -2.66 -15.50
N LEU A 42 -25.91 -3.15 -14.41
CA LEU A 42 -25.26 -2.27 -13.43
C LEU A 42 -23.83 -1.93 -13.86
N PRO A 43 -23.32 -0.74 -13.54
CA PRO A 43 -21.94 -0.37 -13.84
C PRO A 43 -20.96 -1.13 -12.93
N TYR A 44 -19.79 -1.54 -13.46
CA TYR A 44 -18.79 -2.33 -12.71
C TYR A 44 -17.38 -1.79 -12.87
N LYS A 45 -16.59 -1.89 -11.80
CA LYS A 45 -15.17 -1.53 -11.80
C LYS A 45 -14.21 -2.71 -12.00
N THR A 46 -14.59 -3.90 -11.54
CA THR A 46 -13.76 -5.11 -11.60
C THR A 46 -14.60 -6.29 -12.06
N VAL A 47 -14.04 -7.09 -12.97
CA VAL A 47 -14.65 -8.25 -13.61
C VAL A 47 -13.74 -9.45 -13.46
N HIS A 48 -14.30 -10.59 -13.07
CA HIS A 48 -13.59 -11.85 -12.95
C HIS A 48 -14.22 -12.91 -13.85
N VAL A 49 -13.38 -13.68 -14.54
CA VAL A 49 -13.77 -14.82 -15.37
C VAL A 49 -13.01 -16.06 -14.90
N LYS A 50 -13.76 -17.11 -14.55
CA LYS A 50 -13.20 -18.40 -14.11
C LYS A 50 -13.18 -19.37 -15.28
N TYR A 51 -12.00 -19.88 -15.56
CA TYR A 51 -11.76 -20.91 -16.57
C TYR A 51 -11.25 -22.20 -15.91
N LYS A 52 -11.71 -23.34 -16.42
CA LYS A 52 -11.25 -24.67 -16.02
C LYS A 52 -10.79 -25.44 -17.24
N LEU A 53 -9.64 -26.12 -17.13
CA LEU A 53 -9.15 -26.95 -18.23
C LEU A 53 -10.06 -28.16 -18.48
N PRO A 54 -10.25 -28.55 -19.75
CA PRO A 54 -11.21 -29.58 -20.13
C PRO A 54 -10.81 -31.01 -19.73
N ASN A 55 -9.51 -31.30 -19.55
CA ASN A 55 -9.02 -32.67 -19.28
C ASN A 55 -8.55 -32.89 -17.84
N SER A 56 -8.95 -34.04 -17.29
CA SER A 56 -8.94 -34.34 -15.85
C SER A 56 -7.79 -35.25 -15.39
N ASN A 57 -6.77 -35.54 -16.21
CA ASN A 57 -5.71 -36.48 -15.82
C ASN A 57 -4.27 -35.97 -15.97
N ASP A 58 -4.05 -34.78 -16.54
CA ASP A 58 -2.71 -34.30 -16.87
C ASP A 58 -2.18 -33.22 -15.92
N GLN A 59 -0.86 -33.18 -15.74
CA GLN A 59 -0.15 -32.04 -15.20
C GLN A 59 0.06 -31.02 -16.31
N TRP A 60 -0.37 -29.78 -16.08
CA TRP A 60 -0.31 -28.72 -17.07
C TRP A 60 0.71 -27.67 -16.66
N SER A 61 1.33 -27.04 -17.64
CA SER A 61 2.16 -25.86 -17.43
C SER A 61 1.70 -24.72 -18.33
N ILE A 62 1.46 -23.54 -17.75
CA ILE A 62 1.34 -22.29 -18.51
C ILE A 62 2.77 -21.82 -18.80
N VAL A 63 3.11 -21.78 -20.08
CA VAL A 63 4.47 -21.44 -20.56
C VAL A 63 4.51 -20.08 -21.25
N LYS A 64 3.35 -19.50 -21.60
CA LYS A 64 3.23 -18.16 -22.17
C LYS A 64 1.90 -17.54 -21.78
N ILE A 65 1.90 -16.22 -21.58
CA ILE A 65 0.73 -15.43 -21.21
C ILE A 65 0.76 -14.15 -22.04
N GLU A 66 -0.24 -13.93 -22.89
CA GLU A 66 -0.32 -12.80 -23.81
C GLU A 66 -1.64 -12.04 -23.58
N PRO A 67 -1.62 -10.84 -22.99
CA PRO A 67 -2.84 -10.05 -22.85
C PRO A 67 -3.25 -9.49 -24.22
N PHE A 68 -4.54 -9.27 -24.41
CA PHE A 68 -5.04 -8.46 -25.51
C PHE A 68 -6.11 -7.51 -24.99
N ILE A 69 -5.96 -6.24 -25.38
CA ILE A 69 -6.78 -5.14 -24.90
C ILE A 69 -7.63 -4.68 -26.07
N GLN A 70 -8.93 -4.92 -25.96
CA GLN A 70 -9.93 -4.56 -26.97
C GLN A 70 -11.14 -3.93 -26.28
N SER A 71 -10.87 -2.86 -25.52
CA SER A 71 -11.90 -2.05 -24.89
C SER A 71 -12.25 -0.86 -25.78
N LEU A 72 -13.50 -0.79 -26.23
CA LEU A 72 -13.98 0.27 -27.11
C LEU A 72 -14.35 1.55 -26.36
N ASN A 73 -14.64 1.48 -25.05
CA ASN A 73 -15.21 2.60 -24.28
C ASN A 73 -14.57 2.82 -22.88
N GLY A 74 -13.70 1.92 -22.40
CA GLY A 74 -13.13 1.98 -21.06
C GLY A 74 -11.61 1.90 -21.07
N GLU A 75 -10.94 2.79 -20.34
CA GLU A 75 -9.52 2.63 -20.05
C GLU A 75 -9.35 1.49 -19.03
N ILE A 76 -8.78 0.37 -19.48
CA ILE A 76 -8.44 -0.74 -18.60
C ILE A 76 -7.30 -0.25 -17.70
N GLN A 77 -7.51 -0.37 -16.40
CA GLN A 77 -6.52 -0.04 -15.40
C GLN A 77 -5.51 -1.19 -15.25
N GLN A 78 -5.99 -2.43 -15.13
CA GLN A 78 -5.16 -3.58 -14.77
C GLN A 78 -5.78 -4.89 -15.26
N ILE A 79 -4.92 -5.82 -15.66
CA ILE A 79 -5.25 -7.21 -15.96
C ILE A 79 -4.41 -8.10 -15.03
N THR A 80 -5.03 -9.11 -14.43
CA THR A 80 -4.31 -10.12 -13.64
C THR A 80 -4.79 -11.52 -13.98
N VAL A 81 -3.88 -12.49 -13.86
CA VAL A 81 -4.20 -13.92 -13.98
C VAL A 81 -3.77 -14.62 -12.72
N HIS A 82 -4.69 -15.38 -12.13
CA HIS A 82 -4.46 -16.15 -10.92
C HIS A 82 -4.72 -17.63 -11.17
N ILE A 83 -4.05 -18.47 -10.38
CA ILE A 83 -4.34 -19.89 -10.25
C ILE A 83 -4.81 -20.16 -8.82
N CYS A 84 -5.93 -20.88 -8.64
CA CYS A 84 -6.35 -21.36 -7.33
C CYS A 84 -7.25 -22.60 -7.39
N HIS A 85 -7.44 -23.29 -6.27
CA HIS A 85 -8.27 -24.51 -6.23
C HIS A 85 -9.78 -24.22 -6.24
N VAL A 86 -10.21 -23.18 -5.52
CA VAL A 86 -11.63 -22.87 -5.32
C VAL A 86 -11.83 -21.38 -5.50
N ALA A 87 -12.50 -21.00 -6.58
CA ALA A 87 -12.97 -19.62 -6.78
C ALA A 87 -14.00 -19.25 -5.70
N SER A 88 -14.06 -17.98 -5.30
CA SER A 88 -15.05 -17.58 -4.29
C SER A 88 -16.48 -17.65 -4.82
N SER A 89 -16.64 -17.34 -6.10
CA SER A 89 -17.93 -17.38 -6.76
C SER A 89 -18.40 -18.81 -7.05
N THR A 90 -19.70 -19.03 -6.85
CA THR A 90 -20.42 -20.26 -7.22
C THR A 90 -20.96 -20.24 -8.64
N TYR A 91 -20.82 -19.13 -9.40
CA TYR A 91 -21.30 -19.08 -10.78
C TYR A 91 -20.58 -20.11 -11.67
N GLN A 92 -21.22 -20.45 -12.80
CA GLN A 92 -20.72 -21.46 -13.74
C GLN A 92 -19.37 -21.05 -14.36
N TYR A 93 -18.68 -22.00 -14.99
CA TYR A 93 -17.45 -21.67 -15.74
C TYR A 93 -17.77 -20.71 -16.88
N ASP A 94 -16.80 -19.87 -17.24
CA ASP A 94 -16.91 -18.87 -18.30
C ASP A 94 -18.00 -17.82 -18.07
N THR A 95 -18.50 -17.71 -16.84
CA THR A 95 -19.42 -16.64 -16.42
C THR A 95 -18.68 -15.59 -15.59
N ILE A 96 -19.14 -14.35 -15.71
CA ILE A 96 -18.58 -13.21 -14.99
C ILE A 96 -19.10 -13.19 -13.56
N TRP A 97 -18.24 -12.83 -12.60
CA TRP A 97 -18.70 -12.24 -11.35
C TRP A 97 -18.04 -10.89 -11.09
N TYR A 98 -18.71 -10.11 -10.25
CA TYR A 98 -18.44 -8.70 -9.99
C TYR A 98 -18.04 -8.50 -8.53
N ASN A 99 -17.50 -7.31 -8.24
CA ASN A 99 -17.17 -6.75 -6.92
C ASN A 99 -15.90 -7.29 -6.23
N ASP A 100 -15.48 -6.56 -5.19
CA ASP A 100 -14.33 -6.77 -4.28
C ASP A 100 -14.36 -8.08 -3.47
N GLU A 101 -15.17 -9.06 -3.88
CA GLU A 101 -15.12 -10.38 -3.26
C GLU A 101 -13.72 -10.97 -3.42
N THR A 102 -13.29 -11.76 -2.44
CA THR A 102 -12.02 -12.47 -2.56
C THR A 102 -12.00 -13.27 -3.85
N ILE A 103 -10.88 -13.30 -4.57
CA ILE A 103 -10.82 -14.01 -5.86
C ILE A 103 -11.01 -15.53 -5.64
N CYS A 104 -10.42 -16.06 -4.57
CA CYS A 104 -10.50 -17.46 -4.18
C CYS A 104 -10.89 -17.62 -2.72
N LYS A 105 -11.64 -18.70 -2.42
CA LYS A 105 -12.09 -19.07 -1.07
C LYS A 105 -10.96 -19.59 -0.19
N ASN A 106 -9.94 -20.18 -0.82
CA ASN A 106 -8.81 -20.81 -0.13
C ASN A 106 -7.59 -19.88 -0.09
N SER A 107 -6.69 -20.13 0.87
CA SER A 107 -5.41 -19.42 1.05
C SER A 107 -4.41 -19.56 -0.10
N HIS A 108 -4.66 -20.46 -1.06
CA HIS A 108 -3.77 -20.77 -2.18
C HIS A 108 -4.18 -20.03 -3.44
N LEU A 109 -4.01 -18.71 -3.40
CA LEU A 109 -4.15 -17.81 -4.55
C LEU A 109 -2.75 -17.49 -5.07
N MET A 110 -2.42 -17.99 -6.27
CA MET A 110 -1.14 -17.68 -6.91
C MET A 110 -1.37 -16.67 -8.05
N LEU A 111 -0.87 -15.44 -7.91
CA LEU A 111 -0.82 -14.48 -9.02
C LEU A 111 0.31 -14.90 -9.97
N ILE A 112 -0.05 -15.21 -11.22
CA ILE A 112 0.90 -15.64 -12.26
C ILE A 112 1.11 -14.60 -13.35
N TYR A 113 0.30 -13.56 -13.42
CA TYR A 113 0.50 -12.50 -14.40
C TYR A 113 -0.15 -11.20 -13.97
N GLN A 114 0.49 -10.08 -14.28
CA GLN A 114 -0.09 -8.77 -14.14
C GLN A 114 0.38 -7.85 -15.27
N TRP A 115 -0.58 -7.12 -15.85
CA TRP A 115 -0.37 -5.92 -16.64
C TRP A 115 -1.15 -4.77 -16.00
N ALA A 116 -0.58 -3.57 -15.99
CA ALA A 116 -1.23 -2.36 -15.52
C ALA A 116 -0.89 -1.20 -16.47
N SER A 117 -1.89 -0.45 -16.91
CA SER A 117 -1.74 0.62 -17.91
C SER A 117 -0.93 1.82 -17.42
N TYR A 118 -0.97 2.06 -16.12
CA TYR A 118 -0.20 3.12 -15.45
C TYR A 118 1.20 2.66 -15.03
N SER A 119 1.59 1.42 -15.36
CA SER A 119 2.90 0.92 -14.96
C SER A 119 3.99 1.38 -15.92
N SER A 120 5.09 1.89 -15.37
CA SER A 120 6.30 2.21 -16.15
C SER A 120 7.13 0.98 -16.48
N LEU A 121 6.82 -0.17 -15.88
CA LEU A 121 7.47 -1.45 -16.14
C LEU A 121 6.69 -2.19 -17.21
N THR A 122 7.39 -2.66 -18.24
CA THR A 122 6.82 -3.60 -19.20
C THR A 122 6.35 -4.86 -18.46
N PRO A 123 5.19 -5.44 -18.81
CA PRO A 123 4.83 -6.76 -18.32
C PRO A 123 5.95 -7.73 -18.59
N TYR A 124 6.14 -8.63 -17.65
CA TYR A 124 7.13 -9.65 -17.82
C TYR A 124 6.60 -10.73 -18.77
N GLU A 125 7.52 -11.29 -19.55
CA GLU A 125 7.29 -12.49 -20.32
C GLU A 125 8.05 -13.64 -19.67
N LEU A 126 7.46 -14.83 -19.69
CA LEU A 126 8.15 -16.04 -19.25
C LEU A 126 9.25 -16.36 -20.26
N ALA A 127 10.49 -16.45 -19.78
CA ALA A 127 11.60 -16.88 -20.62
C ALA A 127 11.41 -18.33 -21.10
N ASP A 128 12.01 -18.67 -22.23
CA ASP A 128 11.90 -20.01 -22.81
C ASP A 128 12.26 -21.11 -21.81
N GLY A 129 11.44 -22.16 -21.79
CA GLY A 129 11.57 -23.29 -20.88
C GLY A 129 11.14 -23.02 -19.43
N HIS A 130 10.56 -21.85 -19.13
CA HIS A 130 9.94 -21.56 -17.84
C HIS A 130 8.43 -21.83 -17.91
N GLY A 131 7.82 -22.21 -16.77
CA GLY A 131 6.37 -22.37 -16.71
C GLY A 131 5.82 -22.47 -15.30
N PHE A 132 4.56 -22.08 -15.15
CA PHE A 132 3.78 -22.30 -13.92
C PHE A 132 3.07 -23.65 -14.03
N GLN A 133 3.45 -24.60 -13.17
CA GLN A 133 2.81 -25.91 -13.13
C GLN A 133 1.56 -25.86 -12.25
N PHE A 134 0.52 -26.54 -12.69
CA PHE A 134 -0.69 -26.75 -11.91
C PHE A 134 -1.35 -28.07 -12.29
N ASP A 135 -2.13 -28.59 -11.35
CA ASP A 135 -2.88 -29.82 -11.54
C ASP A 135 -4.33 -29.53 -11.95
N LYS A 136 -5.04 -30.62 -12.26
CA LYS A 136 -6.46 -30.65 -12.65
C LYS A 136 -7.44 -30.02 -11.65
N SER A 137 -7.05 -29.90 -10.39
CA SER A 137 -7.91 -29.37 -9.33
C SER A 137 -7.82 -27.85 -9.25
N LYS A 138 -6.89 -27.24 -9.98
CA LYS A 138 -6.75 -25.79 -10.05
C LYS A 138 -7.57 -25.19 -11.19
N LEU A 139 -7.99 -23.96 -10.94
CA LEU A 139 -8.77 -23.08 -11.78
C LEU A 139 -7.90 -21.89 -12.16
N ILE A 140 -8.14 -21.36 -13.35
CA ILE A 140 -7.52 -20.12 -13.80
C ILE A 140 -8.56 -19.01 -13.65
N ILE A 141 -8.18 -17.91 -13.01
CA ILE A 141 -9.05 -16.74 -12.87
C ILE A 141 -8.38 -15.56 -13.55
N PHE A 142 -9.06 -15.09 -14.59
CA PHE A 142 -8.72 -13.86 -15.29
C PHE A 142 -9.51 -12.70 -14.66
N THR A 143 -8.83 -11.60 -14.37
CA THR A 143 -9.44 -10.41 -13.78
C THR A 143 -9.09 -9.18 -14.60
N VAL A 144 -10.09 -8.36 -14.89
CA VAL A 144 -9.95 -7.03 -15.51
C VAL A 144 -10.46 -5.98 -14.53
N THR A 145 -9.66 -4.94 -14.32
CA THR A 145 -10.01 -3.77 -13.52
C THR A 145 -10.01 -2.54 -14.42
N TYR A 146 -11.06 -1.73 -14.35
CA TYR A 146 -11.22 -0.49 -15.12
C TYR A 146 -10.98 0.74 -14.23
N PHE A 147 -10.59 1.87 -14.83
CA PHE A 147 -10.39 3.11 -14.07
C PHE A 147 -11.69 3.69 -13.49
N LYS A 148 -12.80 3.50 -14.21
CA LYS A 148 -14.14 3.95 -13.83
C LYS A 148 -15.10 2.78 -13.99
N GLU A 149 -16.27 2.88 -13.37
CA GLU A 149 -17.30 1.87 -13.57
C GLU A 149 -17.78 1.91 -15.04
N GLN A 150 -17.93 0.73 -15.65
CA GLN A 150 -18.26 0.59 -17.07
C GLN A 150 -19.47 -0.32 -17.25
N GLN A 151 -20.22 -0.08 -18.33
CA GLN A 151 -21.10 -1.08 -18.92
C GLN A 151 -20.27 -1.92 -19.89
N LEU A 152 -20.29 -3.24 -19.75
CA LEU A 152 -19.43 -4.17 -20.51
C LEU A 152 -19.85 -4.38 -21.97
N ASN A 153 -20.66 -3.48 -22.53
CA ASN A 153 -21.11 -3.57 -23.90
C ASN A 153 -19.88 -3.47 -24.83
N ASN A 154 -19.53 -4.61 -25.44
CA ASN A 154 -18.45 -4.76 -26.42
C ASN A 154 -17.00 -4.77 -25.88
N ASP A 155 -16.75 -5.03 -24.60
CA ASP A 155 -15.37 -5.30 -24.17
C ASP A 155 -14.98 -6.73 -24.56
N GLN A 156 -13.96 -6.86 -25.41
CA GLN A 156 -13.39 -8.15 -25.82
C GLN A 156 -12.06 -8.45 -25.15
N SER A 157 -11.65 -7.65 -24.17
CA SER A 157 -10.34 -7.80 -23.54
C SER A 157 -10.18 -9.14 -22.85
N GLY A 158 -8.97 -9.67 -22.87
CA GLY A 158 -8.70 -11.03 -22.47
C GLY A 158 -7.23 -11.35 -22.31
N VAL A 159 -6.96 -12.65 -22.17
CA VAL A 159 -5.63 -13.22 -22.16
C VAL A 159 -5.60 -14.51 -22.98
N ILE A 160 -4.52 -14.68 -23.73
CA ILE A 160 -4.18 -15.93 -24.41
C ILE A 160 -3.13 -16.64 -23.56
N LEU A 161 -3.42 -17.87 -23.17
CA LEU A 161 -2.52 -18.72 -22.39
C LEU A 161 -2.01 -19.84 -23.30
N THR A 162 -0.69 -19.96 -23.46
CA THR A 162 -0.12 -21.16 -24.07
C THR A 162 0.11 -22.20 -22.98
N ILE A 163 -0.63 -23.29 -23.10
CA ILE A 163 -0.60 -24.41 -22.16
C ILE A 163 0.15 -25.57 -22.80
N SER A 164 0.98 -26.22 -22.00
CA SER A 164 1.87 -27.30 -22.43
C SER A 164 1.70 -28.50 -21.49
N THR A 165 1.60 -29.69 -22.08
CA THR A 165 1.82 -30.98 -21.37
C THR A 165 3.31 -31.25 -21.13
N VAL A 166 4.20 -30.60 -21.91
CA VAL A 166 5.64 -30.74 -21.74
C VAL A 166 6.07 -30.06 -20.45
N ILE A 167 6.81 -30.82 -19.66
CA ILE A 167 7.42 -30.37 -18.41
C ILE A 167 8.42 -29.23 -18.71
N PRO A 168 8.26 -28.04 -18.11
CA PRO A 168 9.21 -26.95 -18.29
C PRO A 168 10.56 -27.30 -17.66
N ARG A 169 11.63 -26.71 -18.22
CA ARG A 169 12.99 -26.83 -17.67
C ARG A 169 13.08 -26.18 -16.29
N PHE A 170 12.36 -25.08 -16.11
CA PHE A 170 12.28 -24.32 -14.87
C PHE A 170 10.82 -24.12 -14.47
N TYR A 171 10.49 -24.52 -13.25
CA TYR A 171 9.20 -24.21 -12.67
C TYR A 171 9.25 -22.87 -11.97
N MET A 172 8.21 -22.07 -12.18
CA MET A 172 8.02 -20.79 -11.52
C MET A 172 7.20 -20.96 -10.24
N GLY A 173 7.53 -20.18 -9.23
CA GLY A 173 6.79 -20.09 -7.98
C GLY A 173 6.89 -18.70 -7.35
N THR A 174 6.11 -18.46 -6.30
CA THR A 174 5.99 -17.15 -5.65
C THR A 174 6.20 -17.26 -4.15
N ILE A 175 6.96 -16.33 -3.57
CA ILE A 175 6.99 -16.11 -2.13
C ILE A 175 6.10 -14.91 -1.85
N VAL A 176 5.05 -15.11 -1.05
CA VAL A 176 4.14 -14.04 -0.67
C VAL A 176 4.67 -13.41 0.62
N VAL A 177 5.03 -12.13 0.56
CA VAL A 177 5.50 -11.36 1.71
C VAL A 177 4.43 -10.35 2.11
N GLY A 178 4.18 -10.23 3.41
CA GLY A 178 3.24 -9.24 3.96
C GLY A 178 2.09 -9.84 4.76
N ASN A 179 1.49 -9.04 5.62
CA ASN A 179 0.32 -9.40 6.43
C ASN A 179 -0.68 -8.23 6.47
N LYS A 180 -1.89 -8.48 6.98
CA LYS A 180 -2.92 -7.46 7.26
C LYS A 180 -2.50 -6.50 8.37
N GLN A 181 -1.65 -6.94 9.29
CA GLN A 181 -1.00 -6.04 10.24
C GLN A 181 0.03 -5.24 9.44
N GLN A 182 -0.07 -3.90 9.42
CA GLN A 182 0.77 -2.94 8.68
C GLN A 182 2.24 -2.95 9.16
N ARG A 183 2.85 -4.14 9.17
CA ARG A 183 4.24 -4.35 9.56
C ARG A 183 5.13 -3.83 8.45
N LYS A 184 6.16 -3.11 8.86
CA LYS A 184 7.18 -2.51 7.99
C LYS A 184 8.39 -3.42 7.78
N ARG A 185 8.48 -4.52 8.53
CA ARG A 185 9.63 -5.43 8.55
C ARG A 185 9.14 -6.87 8.54
N PHE A 186 9.72 -7.68 7.65
CA PHE A 186 9.43 -9.11 7.53
C PHE A 186 10.74 -9.89 7.47
N SER A 187 10.75 -11.04 8.12
CA SER A 187 11.89 -11.95 8.05
C SER A 187 11.42 -13.38 8.20
N CYS A 188 11.96 -14.25 7.35
CA CYS A 188 11.66 -15.67 7.34
C CYS A 188 12.91 -16.46 6.94
N ARG A 189 12.98 -17.71 7.42
CA ARG A 189 14.05 -18.64 7.07
C ARG A 189 13.60 -19.53 5.93
N ILE A 190 14.47 -19.68 4.93
CA ILE A 190 14.22 -20.53 3.78
C ILE A 190 14.45 -21.98 4.20
N SER A 191 13.37 -22.74 4.36
CA SER A 191 13.42 -24.14 4.80
C SER A 191 13.58 -25.12 3.64
N ASN A 192 13.07 -24.76 2.47
CA ASN A 192 12.86 -25.68 1.36
C ASN A 192 14.01 -25.63 0.33
N TYR A 193 13.96 -26.52 -0.65
CA TYR A 193 14.92 -26.69 -1.75
C TYR A 193 15.48 -25.38 -2.30
N PRO A 194 16.73 -25.38 -2.81
CA PRO A 194 17.33 -24.18 -3.38
C PRO A 194 16.50 -23.58 -4.51
N ARG A 195 16.43 -22.24 -4.55
CA ARG A 195 15.62 -21.46 -5.50
C ARG A 195 16.47 -20.37 -6.12
N LEU A 196 16.17 -19.99 -7.35
CA LEU A 196 16.75 -18.84 -8.02
C LEU A 196 15.71 -17.73 -8.03
N LEU A 197 15.95 -16.65 -7.29
CA LEU A 197 15.08 -15.48 -7.37
C LEU A 197 15.15 -14.90 -8.77
N TYR A 198 13.97 -14.62 -9.33
CA TYR A 198 13.79 -14.22 -10.73
C TYR A 198 13.26 -12.79 -10.84
N GLY A 199 12.28 -12.44 -10.01
CA GLY A 199 11.65 -11.12 -10.07
C GLY A 199 10.96 -10.74 -8.77
N ILE A 200 10.67 -9.46 -8.62
CA ILE A 200 9.97 -8.92 -7.45
C ILE A 200 8.84 -8.03 -7.95
N GLN A 201 7.66 -8.20 -7.38
CA GLN A 201 6.50 -7.38 -7.65
C GLN A 201 5.97 -6.79 -6.35
N PRO A 202 6.12 -5.48 -6.11
CA PRO A 202 5.49 -4.84 -4.98
C PRO A 202 3.98 -4.69 -5.22
N LEU A 203 3.19 -4.88 -4.15
CA LEU A 203 1.73 -4.79 -4.15
C LEU A 203 1.28 -3.64 -3.23
N PHE A 204 1.69 -2.43 -3.55
CA PHE A 204 1.32 -1.23 -2.78
C PHE A 204 -0.04 -0.65 -3.23
N SER A 205 -0.74 0.02 -2.31
CA SER A 205 -1.90 0.84 -2.67
C SER A 205 -1.47 2.06 -3.49
N LYS A 206 -2.39 2.60 -4.31
CA LYS A 206 -2.18 3.79 -5.13
C LYS A 206 -1.82 5.06 -4.35
N THR A 207 -2.03 5.07 -3.03
CA THR A 207 -1.72 6.19 -2.14
C THR A 207 -0.38 6.05 -1.44
N ASP A 208 0.24 4.87 -1.50
CA ASP A 208 1.34 4.51 -0.62
C ASP A 208 2.68 4.74 -1.31
N ASN A 209 3.32 5.86 -0.98
CA ASN A 209 4.73 6.06 -1.32
C ASN A 209 5.57 5.29 -0.29
N ALA A 210 6.09 4.15 -0.72
CA ALA A 210 6.92 3.28 0.09
C ALA A 210 8.32 3.17 -0.50
N ARG A 211 9.31 3.25 0.37
CA ARG A 211 10.66 2.78 0.11
C ARG A 211 10.75 1.35 0.61
N TRP A 212 11.40 0.47 -0.12
CA TRP A 212 11.58 -0.92 0.30
C TRP A 212 12.95 -1.46 -0.08
N SER A 213 13.39 -2.46 0.68
CA SER A 213 14.64 -3.15 0.46
C SER A 213 14.51 -4.61 0.81
N ILE A 214 15.13 -5.46 0.01
CA ILE A 214 15.14 -6.90 0.20
C ILE A 214 16.59 -7.35 0.30
N TYR A 215 16.88 -8.13 1.34
CA TYR A 215 18.20 -8.68 1.63
C TYR A 215 18.13 -10.18 1.82
N ILE A 216 19.25 -10.84 1.55
CA ILE A 216 19.52 -12.20 1.99
C ILE A 216 20.60 -12.12 3.07
N ILE A 217 20.34 -12.74 4.21
CA ILE A 217 21.37 -13.01 5.21
C ILE A 217 21.71 -14.49 5.19
N ARG A 218 22.99 -14.79 4.99
CA ARG A 218 23.52 -16.15 4.94
C ARG A 218 24.63 -16.33 5.96
N TYR A 219 24.61 -17.45 6.66
CA TYR A 219 25.72 -17.89 7.51
C TYR A 219 26.59 -18.89 6.74
N ARG A 220 27.90 -18.65 6.70
CA ARG A 220 28.89 -19.63 6.21
C ARG A 220 29.32 -20.56 7.35
N MET A 221 30.10 -21.57 6.98
CA MET A 221 30.89 -22.34 7.96
C MET A 221 31.62 -21.37 8.91
N PHE A 222 31.67 -21.72 10.19
CA PHE A 222 32.21 -20.90 11.29
C PHE A 222 31.37 -19.66 11.67
N GLY A 223 30.09 -19.61 11.29
CA GLY A 223 29.16 -18.56 11.75
C GLY A 223 29.37 -17.19 11.10
N ARG A 224 30.26 -17.07 10.10
CA ARG A 224 30.46 -15.80 9.38
C ARG A 224 29.19 -15.42 8.63
N LYS A 225 28.60 -14.29 9.02
CA LYS A 225 27.41 -13.70 8.42
C LYS A 225 27.77 -12.93 7.14
N ILE A 226 26.97 -13.12 6.10
CA ILE A 226 27.02 -12.39 4.83
C ILE A 226 25.65 -11.75 4.62
N VAL A 227 25.64 -10.45 4.36
CA VAL A 227 24.44 -9.69 4.02
C VAL A 227 24.54 -9.30 2.55
N GLN A 228 23.59 -9.76 1.74
CA GLN A 228 23.51 -9.46 0.32
C GLN A 228 22.25 -8.63 0.06
N SER A 229 22.40 -7.42 -0.49
CA SER A 229 21.27 -6.62 -0.98
C SER A 229 20.79 -7.22 -2.31
N ILE A 230 19.49 -7.53 -2.40
CA ILE A 230 18.84 -7.98 -3.63
C ILE A 230 18.32 -6.78 -4.41
N VAL A 231 17.48 -5.97 -3.75
CA VAL A 231 16.95 -4.72 -4.29
C VAL A 231 16.97 -3.67 -3.20
N ASP A 232 17.33 -2.47 -3.61
CA ASP A 232 17.20 -1.24 -2.85
C ASP A 232 16.45 -0.25 -3.72
N SER A 233 15.19 0.05 -3.39
CA SER A 233 14.56 1.24 -3.95
C SER A 233 15.17 2.44 -3.22
N SER A 234 16.15 3.10 -3.84
CA SER A 234 16.79 4.30 -3.29
C SER A 234 15.85 5.52 -3.28
N ILE A 235 14.81 5.50 -4.11
CA ILE A 235 13.79 6.53 -4.26
C ILE A 235 12.45 5.93 -3.78
N LEU A 236 11.57 6.75 -3.20
CA LEU A 236 10.16 6.37 -2.95
C LEU A 236 9.61 5.82 -4.28
N SER A 237 9.30 4.53 -4.34
CA SER A 237 8.84 3.94 -5.60
C SER A 237 7.49 4.57 -5.91
N ASN A 238 7.42 5.37 -6.98
CA ASN A 238 6.17 5.92 -7.48
C ASN A 238 5.22 4.76 -7.78
N HIS A 239 3.92 5.00 -7.61
CA HIS A 239 2.81 4.05 -7.78
C HIS A 239 2.74 3.35 -9.16
N SER A 240 3.68 3.62 -10.07
CA SER A 240 3.82 3.04 -11.40
C SER A 240 4.57 1.70 -11.45
N GLU A 241 5.13 1.19 -10.34
CA GLU A 241 5.88 -0.08 -10.36
C GLU A 241 5.06 -1.28 -9.87
N THR A 242 3.83 -1.46 -10.37
CA THR A 242 2.98 -2.59 -9.94
C THR A 242 3.22 -3.88 -10.72
N ASN A 243 3.84 -3.81 -11.90
CA ASN A 243 4.25 -5.02 -12.65
C ASN A 243 5.53 -5.63 -12.05
N MET A 244 5.80 -6.90 -12.37
CA MET A 244 6.98 -7.59 -11.88
C MET A 244 8.27 -6.97 -12.43
N LYS A 245 9.19 -6.61 -11.54
CA LYS A 245 10.56 -6.21 -11.87
C LYS A 245 11.45 -7.44 -11.95
N ILE A 246 11.94 -7.77 -13.14
CA ILE A 246 12.93 -8.84 -13.34
C ILE A 246 14.27 -8.41 -12.73
N LEU A 247 14.93 -9.34 -12.03
CA LEU A 247 16.25 -9.10 -11.48
C LEU A 247 17.31 -9.12 -12.59
N SER A 248 18.31 -8.25 -12.51
CA SER A 248 19.41 -8.21 -13.50
C SER A 248 20.26 -9.48 -13.53
N ALA A 249 20.25 -10.25 -12.45
CA ALA A 249 20.85 -11.57 -12.36
C ALA A 249 20.03 -12.46 -11.42
N ASP A 250 19.98 -13.76 -11.71
CA ASP A 250 19.36 -14.72 -10.82
C ASP A 250 20.11 -14.77 -9.49
N ILE A 251 19.39 -14.68 -8.37
CA ILE A 251 20.00 -14.75 -7.04
C ILE A 251 19.68 -16.09 -6.40
N PHE A 252 20.73 -16.85 -6.10
CA PHE A 252 20.58 -18.19 -5.52
C PHE A 252 20.28 -18.12 -4.01
N LEU A 253 19.11 -18.62 -3.66
CA LEU A 253 18.58 -18.74 -2.31
C LEU A 253 18.68 -20.20 -1.87
N LYS A 254 19.40 -20.46 -0.78
CA LYS A 254 19.68 -21.80 -0.25
C LYS A 254 18.81 -22.11 0.98
N PRO A 255 18.55 -23.40 1.26
CA PRO A 255 18.04 -23.80 2.55
C PRO A 255 18.93 -23.25 3.68
N GLY A 256 18.32 -22.64 4.68
CA GLY A 256 18.98 -22.01 5.81
C GLY A 256 19.27 -20.51 5.64
N ASP A 257 19.13 -19.95 4.43
CA ASP A 257 19.20 -18.50 4.24
C ASP A 257 18.02 -17.79 4.91
N TYR A 258 18.22 -16.52 5.25
CA TYR A 258 17.18 -15.65 5.78
C TYR A 258 16.83 -14.60 4.73
N LEU A 259 15.55 -14.53 4.39
CA LEU A 259 15.00 -13.47 3.55
C LEU A 259 14.53 -12.34 4.46
N ILE A 260 15.08 -11.14 4.28
CA ILE A 260 14.78 -9.97 5.09
C ILE A 260 14.20 -8.89 4.19
N ILE A 261 13.04 -8.36 4.56
CA ILE A 261 12.35 -7.28 3.84
C ILE A 261 12.11 -6.14 4.80
N GLU A 262 12.52 -4.94 4.38
CA GLU A 262 12.21 -3.68 5.06
C GLU A 262 11.43 -2.79 4.12
N CYS A 263 10.40 -2.13 4.65
CA CYS A 263 9.50 -1.27 3.94
C CYS A 263 9.22 -0.04 4.79
N GLU A 264 9.70 1.12 4.35
CA GLU A 264 9.50 2.41 4.97
C GLU A 264 8.47 3.19 4.16
N SER A 265 7.28 3.38 4.72
CA SER A 265 6.25 4.23 4.11
C SER A 265 5.97 5.43 5.00
N ILE A 266 5.70 6.57 4.34
CA ILE A 266 5.25 7.83 4.96
C ILE A 266 3.84 7.65 5.54
N LEU A 267 3.00 6.83 4.88
CA LEU A 267 1.66 6.46 5.34
C LEU A 267 1.65 5.06 5.95
N GLU A 268 0.56 4.67 6.62
CA GLU A 268 0.31 3.31 7.12
C GLU A 268 0.07 2.27 6.00
N ALA A 269 1.00 2.23 5.04
CA ALA A 269 0.92 1.41 3.86
C ALA A 269 0.97 -0.08 4.19
N LEU A 270 0.17 -0.87 3.49
CA LEU A 270 0.28 -2.32 3.51
C LEU A 270 1.48 -2.75 2.67
N CYS A 271 2.60 -3.05 3.33
CA CYS A 271 3.79 -3.58 2.69
C CYS A 271 3.58 -5.05 2.28
N LYS A 272 3.23 -5.26 1.00
CA LYS A 272 3.04 -6.59 0.41
C LYS A 272 3.90 -6.74 -0.83
N PHE A 273 4.48 -7.92 -1.00
CA PHE A 273 5.32 -8.25 -2.15
C PHE A 273 5.06 -9.67 -2.63
N LEU A 274 5.23 -9.88 -3.93
CA LEU A 274 5.40 -11.19 -4.52
C LEU A 274 6.83 -11.31 -5.02
N ILE A 275 7.57 -12.27 -4.50
CA ILE A 275 8.92 -12.57 -4.96
C ILE A 275 8.86 -13.83 -5.80
N PHE A 276 9.07 -13.66 -7.09
CA PHE A 276 9.08 -14.74 -8.06
C PHE A 276 10.43 -15.46 -8.00
N TYR A 277 10.38 -16.78 -7.97
CA TYR A 277 11.55 -17.63 -8.05
C TYR A 277 11.33 -18.74 -9.07
N LYS A 278 12.43 -19.29 -9.54
CA LYS A 278 12.46 -20.47 -10.36
C LYS A 278 13.28 -21.57 -9.71
N TYR A 279 12.95 -22.81 -9.99
CA TYR A 279 13.75 -23.96 -9.60
C TYR A 279 13.89 -24.90 -10.80
N LYS A 280 15.06 -25.50 -10.94
CA LYS A 280 15.32 -26.47 -12.00
C LYS A 280 14.47 -27.71 -11.71
N ASN A 281 13.88 -28.27 -12.76
CA ASN A 281 13.23 -29.57 -12.68
C ASN A 281 14.29 -30.66 -12.38
N ILE A 282 14.60 -30.88 -11.10
CA ILE A 282 15.51 -31.93 -10.63
C ILE A 282 14.63 -33.01 -10.01
N GLN A 283 13.96 -33.84 -10.84
CA GLN A 283 13.26 -35.07 -10.43
C GLN A 283 12.45 -35.01 -9.12
N LEU A 284 11.96 -33.83 -8.74
CA LEU A 284 11.10 -33.69 -7.58
C LEU A 284 9.72 -34.11 -8.07
N HIS A 285 9.43 -35.40 -7.93
CA HIS A 285 8.09 -35.97 -8.08
C HIS A 285 7.06 -35.39 -7.09
N TYR A 286 7.50 -34.49 -6.20
CA TYR A 286 6.65 -33.78 -5.28
C TYR A 286 6.26 -32.44 -5.87
N PHE A 287 4.95 -32.28 -6.09
CA PHE A 287 4.33 -30.99 -6.27
C PHE A 287 4.74 -30.09 -5.09
N ILE A 288 5.60 -29.10 -5.33
CA ILE A 288 5.93 -28.12 -4.31
C ILE A 288 4.74 -27.17 -4.24
N GLU A 289 3.97 -27.21 -3.15
CA GLU A 289 2.97 -26.18 -2.86
C GLU A 289 3.64 -24.81 -3.00
N THR A 290 3.16 -24.05 -3.96
CA THR A 290 3.88 -22.93 -4.59
C THR A 290 4.03 -21.69 -3.71
N ASP A 291 3.52 -21.71 -2.48
CA ASP A 291 3.29 -20.51 -1.68
C ASP A 291 4.08 -20.57 -0.37
N HIS A 292 5.38 -20.27 -0.43
CA HIS A 292 6.10 -19.94 0.80
C HIS A 292 5.61 -18.56 1.24
N THR A 293 5.12 -18.43 2.46
CA THR A 293 4.60 -17.16 2.98
C THR A 293 5.56 -16.60 4.04
N CYS A 294 5.84 -15.30 3.92
CA CYS A 294 6.71 -14.55 4.82
C CYS A 294 5.89 -13.39 5.42
N GLN A 295 5.02 -13.73 6.36
CA GLN A 295 4.02 -12.78 6.88
C GLN A 295 4.46 -12.09 8.17
N ASN A 296 5.44 -12.65 8.88
CA ASN A 296 5.88 -12.20 10.18
C ASN A 296 7.34 -11.73 10.15
N ASN A 297 7.77 -11.15 11.27
CA ASN A 297 9.16 -10.82 11.52
C ASN A 297 9.71 -11.85 12.50
N ASP A 298 10.03 -13.03 11.99
CA ASP A 298 10.42 -14.18 12.83
C ASP A 298 11.81 -13.98 13.45
N TYR A 299 12.63 -13.11 12.87
CA TYR A 299 14.03 -12.86 13.23
C TYR A 299 14.33 -11.34 13.31
N PRO A 300 13.75 -10.61 14.28
CA PRO A 300 13.90 -9.16 14.39
C PRO A 300 15.36 -8.71 14.61
N ASN A 301 16.16 -9.51 15.32
CA ASN A 301 17.56 -9.19 15.63
C ASN A 301 18.45 -9.16 14.37
N LEU A 302 18.01 -9.78 13.27
CA LEU A 302 18.76 -9.77 12.03
C LEU A 302 18.74 -8.40 11.33
N PHE A 303 17.82 -7.51 11.67
CA PHE A 303 17.78 -6.16 11.09
C PHE A 303 18.95 -5.29 11.56
N GLU A 304 19.46 -5.50 12.77
CA GLU A 304 20.68 -4.81 13.29
C GLU A 304 21.92 -5.13 12.45
N SER A 305 21.86 -6.22 11.69
CA SER A 305 22.94 -6.69 10.83
C SER A 305 22.96 -6.01 9.47
N ILE A 306 21.87 -5.36 9.08
CA ILE A 306 21.77 -4.65 7.81
C ILE A 306 22.57 -3.35 7.96
N PRO A 307 23.52 -3.06 7.06
CA PRO A 307 24.27 -1.82 7.12
C PRO A 307 23.30 -0.64 7.18
N SER A 308 23.33 0.12 8.27
CA SER A 308 22.50 1.31 8.43
C SER A 308 22.80 2.26 7.27
N ARG A 309 21.82 2.48 6.39
CA ARG A 309 22.01 3.44 5.30
C ARG A 309 22.02 4.85 5.87
N ARG A 310 23.08 5.62 5.59
CA ARG A 310 23.02 7.08 5.68
C ARG A 310 21.95 7.55 4.71
N ILE A 311 20.98 8.28 5.22
CA ILE A 311 19.98 8.97 4.41
C ILE A 311 20.72 10.10 3.66
N VAL A 312 21.14 9.84 2.42
CA VAL A 312 21.60 10.90 1.50
C VAL A 312 20.34 11.63 1.06
N GLY A 313 19.98 12.66 1.81
CA GLY A 313 18.69 13.37 1.73
C GLY A 313 18.31 14.11 3.01
N THR A 314 19.06 13.95 4.11
CA THR A 314 18.85 14.72 5.34
C THR A 314 19.88 15.80 5.62
N ASP A 315 20.68 16.24 4.64
CA ASP A 315 21.55 17.41 4.85
C ASP A 315 20.83 18.76 4.66
N GLN A 316 19.53 18.76 4.30
CA GLN A 316 18.65 19.92 4.52
C GLN A 316 17.78 19.82 5.79
N ASN A 317 17.86 18.71 6.54
CA ASN A 317 17.21 18.57 7.85
C ASN A 317 18.19 18.29 9.00
N GLN A 318 19.50 18.50 8.80
CA GLN A 318 20.46 18.63 9.91
C GLN A 318 20.33 19.96 10.68
N LEU A 319 19.25 20.72 10.47
CA LEU A 319 18.80 21.77 11.39
C LEU A 319 17.81 21.27 12.47
N SER A 320 17.59 19.96 12.57
CA SER A 320 16.84 19.35 13.69
C SER A 320 17.57 18.19 14.37
N LYS A 321 18.90 18.31 14.54
CA LYS A 321 19.46 18.03 15.87
C LYS A 321 19.24 19.25 16.78
N SER A 322 17.98 19.67 16.90
CA SER A 322 17.56 20.51 18.00
C SER A 322 17.49 19.60 19.21
N SER A 323 18.36 19.91 20.16
CA SER A 323 18.53 19.36 21.48
C SER A 323 17.35 18.56 22.05
N THR A 324 17.70 17.55 22.83
CA THR A 324 16.92 16.86 23.88
C THR A 324 16.25 17.78 24.92
N ASN A 325 16.07 19.08 24.62
CA ASN A 325 15.43 20.07 25.47
C ASN A 325 13.97 20.34 25.09
N ALA A 326 13.42 19.87 23.95
CA ALA A 326 12.02 20.11 23.60
C ALA A 326 11.00 19.69 24.72
N PRO A 327 11.11 18.50 25.34
CA PRO A 327 10.23 18.16 26.47
C PRO A 327 10.55 18.97 27.74
N ARG A 328 11.79 19.46 27.91
CA ARG A 328 12.19 20.30 29.06
C ARG A 328 11.71 21.75 28.91
N ILE A 329 11.72 22.30 27.69
CA ILE A 329 11.19 23.62 27.36
C ILE A 329 9.67 23.61 27.51
N PHE A 330 9.00 22.55 27.05
CA PHE A 330 7.56 22.39 27.25
C PHE A 330 7.19 22.31 28.74
N LEU A 331 7.95 21.54 29.53
CA LEU A 331 7.79 21.49 30.99
C LEU A 331 8.06 22.86 31.64
N PHE A 332 9.07 23.59 31.20
CA PHE A 332 9.41 24.92 31.71
C PHE A 332 8.29 25.94 31.44
N ILE A 333 7.68 25.91 30.26
CA ILE A 333 6.52 26.78 29.92
C ILE A 333 5.34 26.48 30.84
N ILE A 334 5.04 25.20 31.10
CA ILE A 334 3.94 24.82 32.02
C ILE A 334 4.22 25.33 33.44
N VAL A 335 5.44 25.15 33.95
CA VAL A 335 5.82 25.63 35.28
C VAL A 335 5.73 27.16 35.35
N LEU A 336 6.17 27.87 34.31
CA LEU A 336 6.09 29.33 34.24
C LEU A 336 4.63 29.82 34.30
N LEU A 337 3.73 29.18 33.56
CA LEU A 337 2.30 29.53 33.57
C LEU A 337 1.67 29.32 34.95
N ILE A 338 2.04 28.25 35.67
CA ILE A 338 1.57 28.00 37.04
C ILE A 338 2.06 29.10 37.99
N VAL A 339 3.32 29.50 37.91
CA VAL A 339 3.89 30.56 38.77
C VAL A 339 3.22 31.91 38.52
N ILE A 340 2.96 32.25 37.25
CA ILE A 340 2.22 33.47 36.89
C ILE A 340 0.82 33.44 37.50
N TRP A 341 0.13 32.31 37.39
CA TRP A 341 -1.23 32.16 37.90
C TRP A 341 -1.30 32.30 39.43
N ILE A 342 -0.37 31.69 40.16
CA ILE A 342 -0.26 31.82 41.62
C ILE A 342 0.03 33.28 42.02
N SER A 343 0.91 33.96 41.28
CA SER A 343 1.28 35.36 41.56
C SER A 343 0.09 36.31 41.39
N ILE A 344 -0.76 36.07 40.39
CA ILE A 344 -2.00 36.84 40.18
C ILE A 344 -2.96 36.65 41.35
N ILE A 345 -3.15 35.40 41.81
CA ILE A 345 -4.02 35.13 42.97
C ILE A 345 -3.48 35.80 44.23
N LEU A 346 -2.18 35.68 44.50
CA LEU A 346 -1.56 36.30 45.67
C LEU A 346 -1.72 37.82 45.62
N GLY A 347 -1.52 38.43 44.44
CA GLY A 347 -1.76 39.86 44.22
C GLY A 347 -3.20 40.27 44.52
N CYS A 348 -4.19 39.49 44.07
CA CYS A 348 -5.60 39.74 44.39
C CYS A 348 -5.91 39.63 45.90
N VAL A 349 -5.30 38.67 46.60
CA VAL A 349 -5.45 38.49 48.05
C VAL A 349 -4.83 39.67 48.80
N ILE A 350 -3.63 40.12 48.42
CA ILE A 350 -2.98 41.30 49.01
C ILE A 350 -3.83 42.55 48.78
N ILE A 351 -4.34 42.78 47.57
CA ILE A 351 -5.22 43.93 47.27
C ILE A 351 -6.49 43.87 48.13
N ARG A 352 -7.09 42.69 48.32
CA ARG A 352 -8.24 42.51 49.23
C ARG A 352 -7.88 42.84 50.68
N HIS A 353 -6.72 42.39 51.17
CA HIS A 353 -6.29 42.71 52.53
C HIS A 353 -5.96 44.18 52.71
N VAL A 354 -5.31 44.83 51.74
CA VAL A 354 -5.04 46.27 51.78
C VAL A 354 -6.33 47.08 51.72
N ARG A 355 -7.30 46.72 50.88
CA ARG A 355 -8.63 47.35 50.90
C ARG A 355 -9.35 47.16 52.23
N GLY A 356 -9.23 45.98 52.85
CA GLY A 356 -9.71 45.74 54.20
C GLY A 356 -9.06 46.66 55.24
N LEU A 357 -7.75 46.89 55.14
CA LEU A 357 -6.99 47.75 56.04
C LEU A 357 -7.28 49.25 55.83
N VAL A 358 -7.48 49.68 54.58
CA VAL A 358 -7.86 51.06 54.24
C VAL A 358 -9.26 51.38 54.72
N ASN A 359 -10.20 50.44 54.59
CA ASN A 359 -11.55 50.61 55.15
C ASN A 359 -11.52 50.64 56.69
N PHE A 360 -10.63 49.89 57.33
CA PHE A 360 -10.43 49.96 58.80
C PHE A 360 -9.83 51.31 59.25
N ARG A 361 -9.06 51.99 58.38
CA ARG A 361 -8.47 53.33 58.66
C ARG A 361 -9.42 54.48 58.33
N GLN A 362 -10.40 54.29 57.44
CA GLN A 362 -11.45 55.29 57.14
C GLN A 362 -12.57 55.32 58.19
N ASP A 363 -12.91 54.19 58.82
CA ASP A 363 -13.88 54.17 59.92
C ASP A 363 -13.35 54.76 61.24
N SER A 364 -12.02 54.81 61.42
CA SER A 364 -11.38 55.43 62.60
C SER A 364 -11.07 56.93 62.43
N SER A 365 -11.15 57.48 61.22
CA SER A 365 -10.91 58.91 60.93
C SER A 365 -12.19 59.71 60.64
N THR A 366 -13.33 59.04 60.40
CA THR A 366 -14.65 59.68 60.26
C THR A 366 -15.41 59.86 61.59
N GLN A 367 -14.96 59.25 62.69
CA GLN A 367 -15.50 59.51 64.04
C GLN A 367 -14.84 60.71 64.77
N ILE A 368 -13.77 61.30 64.22
CA ILE A 368 -13.06 62.44 64.84
C ILE A 368 -13.40 63.78 64.15
N LEU A 369 -14.08 63.78 63.00
CA LEU A 369 -14.42 64.99 62.25
C LEU A 369 -15.91 65.43 62.33
N ASN A 370 -16.66 64.96 63.35
CA ASN A 370 -18.07 65.31 63.57
C ASN A 370 -18.37 65.92 64.96
N ARG A 371 -17.33 66.41 65.65
CA ARG A 371 -17.48 67.32 66.79
C ARG A 371 -16.57 68.53 66.56
N THR A 372 -17.16 69.73 66.57
CA THR A 372 -16.55 71.07 66.37
C THR A 372 -16.19 71.37 64.91
N ALA A 373 -16.65 72.44 64.25
CA ALA A 373 -17.40 73.63 64.62
C ALA A 373 -18.06 74.16 63.32
N LYS A 374 -19.36 74.44 63.31
CA LYS A 374 -19.93 75.81 63.42
C LYS A 374 -19.24 76.82 62.47
N THR A 375 -19.77 77.01 61.26
CA THR A 375 -20.61 78.18 60.83
C THR A 375 -19.79 79.44 60.47
N PRO A 376 -20.34 80.45 59.76
CA PRO A 376 -20.44 80.56 58.30
C PRO A 376 -19.83 81.91 57.80
N PHE A 377 -20.23 82.38 56.61
CA PHE A 377 -19.89 83.65 55.90
C PHE A 377 -18.84 83.47 54.78
N VAL A 378 -19.13 83.60 53.48
CA VAL A 378 -19.91 84.55 52.62
C VAL A 378 -18.99 85.56 51.92
N ARG A 379 -19.05 85.50 50.58
CA ARG A 379 -18.76 86.52 49.54
C ARG A 379 -17.31 86.92 49.24
N GLY A 380 -16.99 86.85 47.94
CA GLY A 380 -16.26 87.95 47.29
C GLY A 380 -15.46 87.59 46.05
N LEU A 381 -16.09 87.74 44.87
CA LEU A 381 -15.57 88.39 43.64
C LEU A 381 -14.36 87.84 42.84
N ALA A 382 -14.66 87.57 41.56
CA ALA A 382 -13.92 87.87 40.30
C ALA A 382 -12.49 87.31 40.11
N ALA A 383 -12.03 86.82 38.95
CA ALA A 383 -12.41 86.91 37.54
C ALA A 383 -11.93 85.61 36.83
N ASN A 384 -12.72 84.96 35.96
CA ASN A 384 -12.75 85.10 34.50
C ASN A 384 -11.44 84.77 33.76
N ASP A 385 -11.38 83.58 33.15
CA ASP A 385 -11.23 83.39 31.70
C ASP A 385 -11.68 81.94 31.36
N GLN A 386 -12.84 81.75 30.71
CA GLN A 386 -13.00 81.51 29.26
C GLN A 386 -12.03 80.44 28.74
N SER A 387 -12.41 79.38 28.03
CA SER A 387 -13.52 79.03 27.14
C SER A 387 -13.12 77.63 26.59
N GLN A 388 -13.91 76.74 26.00
CA GLN A 388 -15.31 76.55 25.60
C GLN A 388 -15.37 75.03 25.26
N ARG A 389 -16.35 74.25 25.74
CA ARG A 389 -17.65 73.94 25.09
C ARG A 389 -17.45 73.20 23.75
N GLN A 390 -18.14 72.12 23.38
CA GLN A 390 -19.55 71.69 23.52
C GLN A 390 -19.67 70.43 22.59
N ARG A 391 -20.68 69.56 22.56
CA ARG A 391 -21.99 69.38 23.18
C ARG A 391 -22.44 67.94 22.86
N ALA A 392 -23.21 67.35 23.75
CA ALA A 392 -24.09 66.23 23.46
C ALA A 392 -25.28 66.67 22.58
N ILE A 393 -25.80 65.78 21.73
CA ILE A 393 -27.24 65.73 21.37
C ILE A 393 -27.64 64.26 21.13
N THR A 394 -28.79 63.93 21.71
CA THR A 394 -29.59 62.71 21.65
C THR A 394 -30.52 62.64 20.43
N THR A 395 -31.08 61.45 20.22
CA THR A 395 -32.46 61.11 19.77
C THR A 395 -32.82 61.00 18.28
N THR A 396 -33.43 59.83 18.01
CA THR A 396 -34.63 59.50 17.18
C THR A 396 -34.59 59.48 15.65
N GLY A 397 -35.19 58.42 15.09
CA GLY A 397 -36.19 58.58 14.01
C GLY A 397 -36.05 57.68 12.78
N ASP A 398 -36.83 56.59 12.77
CA ASP A 398 -37.76 56.18 11.69
C ASP A 398 -37.34 55.93 10.21
N ARG A 399 -37.61 54.67 9.81
CA ARG A 399 -38.48 54.20 8.70
C ARG A 399 -38.11 54.35 7.20
N ILE A 400 -38.11 53.16 6.56
CA ILE A 400 -38.86 52.70 5.36
C ILE A 400 -38.35 53.07 3.94
N ALA A 401 -38.51 52.06 3.06
CA ALA A 401 -38.63 52.01 1.59
C ALA A 401 -37.41 51.38 0.89
N GLN A 402 -37.44 50.10 0.52
CA GLN A 402 -38.01 49.53 -0.74
C GLN A 402 -37.63 50.35 -1.99
N MET A 403 -36.92 49.74 -2.95
CA MET A 403 -37.54 49.31 -4.21
C MET A 403 -36.62 48.42 -5.06
N ASP A 404 -37.26 47.54 -5.81
CA ASP A 404 -36.79 46.56 -6.79
C ASP A 404 -35.95 47.11 -7.96
N VAL A 405 -35.27 46.22 -8.70
CA VAL A 405 -35.69 45.74 -10.04
C VAL A 405 -34.55 44.97 -10.72
N ASP A 406 -34.92 43.80 -11.23
CA ASP A 406 -34.18 42.88 -12.11
C ASP A 406 -33.50 43.54 -13.33
N HIS A 407 -32.44 42.90 -13.84
CA HIS A 407 -32.45 42.46 -15.23
C HIS A 407 -31.43 41.34 -15.52
N THR A 408 -31.95 40.41 -16.30
CA THR A 408 -31.44 39.16 -16.86
C THR A 408 -30.49 39.34 -18.05
N THR A 409 -29.93 38.19 -18.48
CA THR A 409 -29.29 37.87 -19.78
C THR A 409 -27.81 38.29 -19.94
N GLY A 410 -26.91 37.49 -20.52
CA GLY A 410 -27.03 36.19 -21.18
C GLY A 410 -25.67 35.77 -21.77
N LEU A 411 -25.44 34.45 -21.81
CA LEU A 411 -24.89 33.63 -22.91
C LEU A 411 -23.49 33.89 -23.54
N MET A 412 -22.72 32.79 -23.55
CA MET A 412 -21.90 32.19 -24.65
C MET A 412 -20.74 32.97 -25.28
N ASN A 413 -19.50 32.46 -25.14
CA ASN A 413 -18.85 31.51 -26.07
C ASN A 413 -17.35 31.37 -25.78
N GLY A 414 -16.81 30.16 -26.00
CA GLY A 414 -15.39 29.80 -25.93
C GLY A 414 -15.20 28.30 -26.02
#